data_AF-A0A8S9SM41-F1
#
_entry.id   AF-A0A8S9SM41-F1
#
_cell.length_a   1.000
_cell.length_b   1.000
_cell.length_c   1.000
_cell.angle_alpha   90.00
_cell.angle_beta   90.00
_cell.angle_gamma   90.00
#
_symmetry.space_group_name_H-M   'P 1'
#
loop_
_entity.id
_entity.type
_entity.pdbx_description
1 polymer ?
#
loop_
_entity_poly.entity_id
_entity_poly.type
_entity_poly.pdbx_seq_one_letter_code
_entity_poly.pdbx_strand_id
1 'polypeptide(L)'
;MFLMSGGFTHGELLEMALEDYGLDKKIEKVVLTYSLPDIILQQMAPDTPPMHVTNDRQVQNLIELAKTHFVRLCVSSQSQLEIFGVR
;
A
#
# COMPACT_ATOMS: atom_id res chain seq x y z
N MET A 1 -8.69 10.13 -2.93
CA MET A 1 -9.34 9.40 -1.81
C MET A 1 -9.75 8.06 -2.38
N PHE A 2 -9.16 6.95 -1.93
CA PHE A 2 -9.47 5.62 -2.48
C PHE A 2 -10.83 5.16 -1.96
N LEU A 3 -11.80 4.96 -2.85
CA LEU A 3 -13.11 4.38 -2.53
C LEU A 3 -13.04 2.88 -2.80
N MET A 4 -12.89 2.08 -1.74
CA MET A 4 -12.80 0.62 -1.88
C MET A 4 -14.17 -0.02 -1.64
N SER A 5 -14.85 -0.45 -2.70
CA SER A 5 -16.01 -1.34 -2.60
C SER A 5 -15.56 -2.80 -2.50
N GLY A 6 -16.40 -3.70 -1.95
CA GLY A 6 -16.08 -5.13 -1.87
C GLY A 6 -15.74 -5.73 -3.24
N GLY A 7 -14.75 -6.62 -3.28
CA GLY A 7 -14.26 -7.26 -4.52
C GLY A 7 -13.01 -6.62 -5.14
N PHE A 8 -12.45 -5.58 -4.51
CA PHE A 8 -11.27 -4.88 -5.01
C PHE A 8 -9.99 -5.73 -4.99
N THR A 9 -9.29 -5.78 -6.11
CA THR A 9 -8.02 -6.50 -6.28
C THR A 9 -6.81 -5.62 -5.93
N HIS A 10 -5.68 -6.26 -5.70
CA HIS A 10 -4.39 -5.59 -5.54
C HIS A 10 -3.97 -4.87 -6.82
N GLY A 11 -4.27 -5.44 -7.99
CA GLY A 11 -3.98 -4.82 -9.28
C GLY A 11 -4.68 -3.46 -9.43
N GLU A 12 -5.99 -3.44 -9.17
CA GLU A 12 -6.78 -2.20 -9.23
C GLU A 12 -6.30 -1.16 -8.21
N LEU A 13 -5.89 -1.58 -7.00
CA LEU A 13 -5.37 -0.66 -5.99
C LEU A 13 -4.05 -0.03 -6.41
N LEU A 14 -3.19 -0.83 -7.04
CA LEU A 14 -1.92 -0.37 -7.57
C LEU A 14 -2.14 0.59 -8.75
N GLU A 15 -3.09 0.30 -9.65
CA GLU A 15 -3.41 1.16 -10.78
C GLU A 15 -3.96 2.52 -10.32
N MET A 16 -4.89 2.55 -9.37
CA MET A 16 -5.34 3.81 -8.79
C MET A 16 -4.18 4.60 -8.15
N ALA A 17 -3.27 3.93 -7.44
CA ALA A 17 -2.12 4.60 -6.84
C ALA A 17 -1.16 5.16 -7.91
N LEU A 18 -0.95 4.44 -9.01
CA LEU A 18 -0.15 4.94 -10.13
C LEU A 18 -0.80 6.18 -10.77
N GLU A 19 -2.11 6.14 -11.01
CA GLU A 19 -2.87 7.24 -11.62
C GLU A 19 -2.93 8.48 -10.73
N ASP A 20 -3.33 8.32 -9.46
CA ASP A 20 -3.49 9.42 -8.50
C ASP A 20 -2.17 10.16 -8.24
N TYR A 21 -1.04 9.45 -8.30
CA TYR A 21 0.29 10.01 -8.05
C TYR A 21 1.10 10.27 -9.32
N GLY A 22 0.56 10.00 -10.51
CA GLY A 22 1.24 10.23 -11.80
C GLY A 22 2.52 9.42 -11.98
N LEU A 23 2.56 8.19 -11.47
CA LEU A 23 3.73 7.31 -11.48
C LEU A 23 3.74 6.42 -12.74
N ASP A 24 4.92 6.22 -13.33
CA ASP A 24 5.07 5.34 -14.49
C ASP A 24 5.37 3.90 -14.05
N LYS A 25 4.39 3.01 -14.25
CA LYS A 25 4.46 1.57 -13.94
C LYS A 25 5.68 0.85 -14.55
N LYS A 26 6.30 1.40 -15.59
CA LYS A 26 7.47 0.80 -16.26
C LYS A 26 8.79 1.06 -15.53
N ILE A 27 8.88 2.17 -14.80
CA ILE A 27 10.12 2.61 -14.15
C ILE A 27 9.97 2.71 -12.63
N GLU A 28 8.74 2.84 -12.12
CA GLU A 28 8.46 2.98 -10.72
C GLU A 28 7.87 1.69 -10.16
N LYS A 29 8.52 1.17 -9.12
CA LYS A 29 7.95 0.13 -8.28
C LYS A 29 7.16 0.80 -7.15
N VAL A 30 5.84 0.66 -7.21
CA VAL A 30 4.95 1.11 -6.15
C VAL A 30 4.93 0.09 -5.01
N VAL A 31 5.07 0.58 -3.78
CA VAL A 31 4.91 -0.19 -2.56
C VAL A 31 3.79 0.43 -1.73
N LEU A 32 2.81 -0.41 -1.39
CA LEU A 32 1.64 -0.03 -0.62
C LEU A 32 1.76 -0.57 0.80
N THR A 33 1.63 0.30 1.79
CA THR A 33 1.69 -0.06 3.21
C THR A 33 0.63 0.66 4.02
N TYR A 34 0.27 0.12 5.18
CA TYR A 34 -0.54 0.82 6.17
C TYR A 34 -0.09 0.45 7.58
N SER A 35 -0.22 1.39 8.51
CA SER A 35 -0.08 1.10 9.94
C SER A 35 -1.38 0.55 10.50
N LEU A 36 -1.28 -0.40 11.43
CA LEU A 36 -2.44 -0.83 12.21
C LEU A 36 -2.98 0.36 13.04
N PRO A 37 -4.27 0.40 13.37
CA PRO A 37 -4.83 1.41 14.26
C PRO A 37 -4.16 1.39 15.63
N ASP A 38 -4.04 2.55 16.27
CA ASP A 38 -3.35 2.71 17.56
C ASP A 38 -3.86 1.74 18.63
N ILE A 39 -5.18 1.47 18.67
CA ILE A 39 -5.79 0.53 19.62
C ILE A 39 -5.27 -0.91 19.46
N ILE A 40 -4.89 -1.30 18.24
CA ILE A 40 -4.29 -2.60 17.95
C ILE A 40 -2.78 -2.54 18.20
N LEU A 41 -2.11 -1.47 17.74
CA LEU A 41 -0.66 -1.29 17.91
C LEU A 41 -0.23 -1.24 19.39
N GLN A 42 -1.03 -0.64 20.27
CA GLN A 42 -0.75 -0.58 21.71
C GLN A 42 -0.68 -1.96 22.38
N GLN A 43 -1.24 -2.99 21.75
CA GLN A 43 -1.19 -4.37 22.22
C GLN A 43 0.00 -5.15 21.63
N MET A 44 0.76 -4.53 20.73
CA MET A 44 1.89 -5.13 20.03
C MET A 44 3.22 -4.52 20.50
N ALA A 45 4.33 -5.06 19.99
CA ALA A 45 5.65 -4.54 20.30
C ALA A 45 5.84 -3.12 19.71
N PRO A 46 6.57 -2.20 20.38
CA PRO A 46 6.75 -0.83 19.91
C PRO A 46 7.41 -0.70 18.51
N ASP A 47 8.14 -1.71 18.08
CA ASP A 47 8.83 -1.82 16.80
C ASP A 47 8.02 -2.57 15.73
N THR A 48 6.72 -2.77 15.96
CA THR A 48 5.84 -3.46 15.00
C THR A 48 5.89 -2.75 13.65
N PRO A 49 6.28 -3.44 12.58
CA PRO A 49 6.42 -2.83 11.27
C PRO A 49 5.04 -2.54 10.64
N PRO A 50 4.98 -1.62 9.67
CA PRO A 50 3.76 -1.42 8.89
C PRO A 50 3.42 -2.68 8.08
N MET A 51 2.13 -2.85 7.80
CA MET A 51 1.62 -3.96 7.01
C MET A 51 1.77 -3.67 5.52
N HIS A 52 2.35 -4.60 4.78
CA HIS A 52 2.42 -4.53 3.32
C HIS A 52 1.14 -5.04 2.66
N VAL A 53 0.74 -4.40 1.57
CA VAL A 53 -0.35 -4.85 0.69
C VAL A 53 0.27 -5.31 -0.62
N THR A 54 0.38 -6.62 -0.82
CA THR A 54 1.04 -7.24 -1.98
C THR A 54 0.17 -8.26 -2.70
N ASN A 55 -1.04 -8.54 -2.20
CA ASN A 55 -2.00 -9.46 -2.80
C ASN A 55 -3.44 -9.11 -2.43
N ASP A 56 -4.39 -9.71 -3.15
CA ASP A 56 -5.83 -9.44 -2.99
C ASP A 56 -6.34 -9.75 -1.59
N ARG A 57 -5.82 -10.81 -0.94
CA ARG A 57 -6.21 -11.14 0.43
C ARG A 57 -5.86 -10.01 1.41
N GLN A 58 -4.69 -9.39 1.25
CA GLN A 58 -4.29 -8.25 2.08
C GLN A 58 -5.09 -6.99 1.77
N VAL A 59 -5.54 -6.81 0.52
CA VAL A 59 -6.50 -5.76 0.17
C VAL A 59 -7.81 -5.97 0.92
N GLN A 60 -8.35 -7.20 0.92
CA GLN A 60 -9.58 -7.49 1.67
C GLN A 60 -9.41 -7.24 3.17
N ASN A 61 -8.27 -7.62 3.76
CA ASN A 61 -7.98 -7.33 5.16
C ASN A 61 -7.95 -5.81 5.45
N LEU A 62 -7.34 -5.03 4.56
CA LEU A 62 -7.32 -3.57 4.66
C LEU A 62 -8.74 -2.98 4.57
N ILE A 63 -9.56 -3.46 3.63
CA ILE A 63 -10.95 -3.00 3.46
C ILE A 63 -11.76 -3.29 4.72
N GLU A 64 -11.69 -4.51 5.27
CA GLU A 64 -12.40 -4.85 6.51
C GLU A 64 -11.94 -4.00 7.70
N LEU A 65 -10.65 -3.73 7.81
CA LEU A 65 -10.10 -2.85 8.83
C LEU A 65 -10.60 -1.41 8.67
N ALA A 66 -10.65 -0.91 7.44
CA ALA A 66 -11.10 0.44 7.10
C ALA A 66 -12.61 0.67 7.32
N LYS A 67 -13.43 -0.39 7.40
CA LYS A 67 -14.85 -0.27 7.76
C LYS A 67 -15.06 0.16 9.21
N THR A 68 -14.09 -0.10 10.08
CA THR A 68 -14.22 0.11 11.54
C THR A 68 -13.25 1.15 12.07
N HIS A 69 -12.13 1.37 11.38
CA HIS A 69 -11.07 2.28 11.80
C HIS A 69 -10.65 3.19 10.65
N PHE A 70 -10.19 4.41 10.97
CA PHE A 70 -9.51 5.25 10.00
C PHE A 70 -8.12 4.68 9.71
N VAL A 71 -7.93 4.14 8.51
CA VAL A 71 -6.64 3.61 8.04
C VAL A 71 -6.05 4.53 6.99
N ARG A 72 -4.77 4.89 7.14
CA ARG A 72 -4.02 5.66 6.14
C ARG A 72 -3.21 4.70 5.27
N LEU A 73 -3.51 4.68 3.98
CA LEU A 73 -2.67 4.00 3.01
C LEU A 73 -1.46 4.89 2.68
N CYS A 74 -0.27 4.33 2.86
CA CYS A 74 1.00 4.93 2.48
C CYS A 74 1.45 4.35 1.14
N VAL A 75 1.67 5.24 0.17
CA VAL A 75 2.20 4.90 -1.15
C VAL A 75 3.64 5.38 -1.21
N SER A 76 4.57 4.47 -1.47
CA SER A 76 5.95 4.80 -1.77
C SER A 76 6.33 4.32 -3.16
N SER A 77 7.15 5.12 -3.84
CA SER A 77 7.65 4.83 -5.17
C SER A 77 9.16 4.57 -5.09
N GLN A 78 9.62 3.54 -5.77
CA GLN A 78 11.04 3.20 -5.88
C GLN A 78 11.39 3.17 -7.36
N SER A 79 12.18 4.13 -7.81
CA SER A 79 12.66 4.16 -9.19
C SER A 79 13.57 2.95 -9.44
N GLN A 80 13.15 2.09 -10.36
CA GLN A 80 13.95 1.02 -10.92
C GLN A 80 14.83 1.60 -12.04
N LEU A 81 15.65 2.59 -11.71
CA LEU A 81 16.78 2.92 -12.57
C LEU A 81 17.77 1.77 -12.42
N GLU A 82 17.77 0.85 -13.39
CA GLU A 82 18.94 0.00 -13.61
C GLU A 82 20.12 0.96 -13.82
N ILE A 83 21.05 1.00 -12.86
CA ILE A 83 22.34 1.66 -13.05
C ILE A 83 23.07 0.82 -14.10
N PHE A 84 22.77 1.06 -15.38
CA PHE A 84 23.63 0.66 -16.48
C PHE A 84 24.88 1.54 -16.42
N GLY A 85 25.88 1.06 -15.69
CA GLY A 85 27.30 1.34 -15.88
C GLY A 85 27.72 2.81 -15.97
N VAL A 86 28.30 3.33 -14.89
CA VAL A 86 29.44 4.24 -15.05
C VAL A 86 30.68 3.37 -15.11
N ARG A 87 31.32 3.42 -16.29
CA ARG A 87 32.63 2.83 -16.59
C ARG A 87 33.73 3.39 -15.68
#